data_AF-A0A5Q2VIZ2-F1
#
_entry.id   AF-A0A5Q2VIZ2-F1
#
_cell.length_a   1.000
_cell.length_b   1.000
_cell.length_c   1.000
_cell.angle_alpha   90.00
_cell.angle_beta   90.00
_cell.angle_gamma   90.00
#
_symmetry.space_group_name_H-M   'P 1'
#
loop_
_entity.id
_entity.type
_entity.pdbx_description
1 polymer ?
#
loop_
_entity_poly.entity_id
_entity_poly.type
_entity_poly.pdbx_seq_one_letter_code
_entity_poly.pdbx_strand_id
1 'polypeptide(L)'
;MNPHMNYDRTEDVQESKAAYQQARNEWIRDKADELAKKWPEQLSTFANPFLRVSLGLYDDESQDAYAEMVEKLCIAQATKQAIDNEWMNGTFREVA
;
A
#
# COMPACT_ATOMS: atom_id res chain seq x y z
N MET A 1 14.93 35.49 -23.89
CA MET A 1 14.75 34.15 -23.31
C MET A 1 14.23 33.23 -24.38
N ASN A 2 14.86 32.07 -24.62
CA ASN A 2 14.48 31.15 -25.67
C ASN A 2 13.28 30.29 -25.20
N PRO A 3 12.12 30.30 -25.88
CA PRO A 3 10.91 29.59 -25.44
C PRO A 3 11.10 28.07 -25.31
N HIS A 4 11.94 27.48 -26.17
CA HIS A 4 12.24 26.05 -26.17
C HIS A 4 12.95 25.59 -24.88
N MET A 5 13.87 26.40 -24.34
CA MET A 5 14.54 26.09 -23.07
C MET A 5 13.60 26.07 -21.85
N ASN A 6 12.46 26.77 -21.94
CA ASN A 6 11.44 26.70 -20.87
C ASN A 6 10.56 25.46 -21.01
N TYR A 7 10.34 24.97 -22.23
CA TYR A 7 9.55 23.77 -22.51
C TYR A 7 10.28 22.51 -22.01
N ASP A 8 11.56 22.36 -22.37
CA ASP A 8 12.41 21.24 -21.93
C ASP A 8 12.47 21.15 -20.39
N ARG A 9 12.62 22.30 -19.72
CA ARG A 9 12.62 22.36 -18.25
C ARG A 9 11.29 21.96 -17.62
N THR A 10 10.16 22.29 -18.24
CA THR A 10 8.85 21.86 -17.73
C THR A 10 8.61 20.37 -17.93
N GLU A 11 9.09 19.81 -19.02
CA GLU A 11 9.00 18.38 -19.33
C GLU A 11 9.86 17.57 -18.35
N ASP A 12 11.12 17.96 -18.13
CA ASP A 12 12.02 17.36 -17.13
C ASP A 12 11.42 17.35 -15.71
N VAL A 13 10.74 18.44 -15.32
CA VAL A 13 10.06 18.55 -14.01
C VAL A 13 8.82 17.64 -13.94
N GLN A 14 8.12 17.43 -15.04
CA GLN A 14 6.99 16.51 -15.08
C GLN A 14 7.44 15.05 -15.05
N GLU A 15 8.47 14.69 -15.82
CA GLU A 15 9.04 13.35 -15.84
C GLU A 15 9.61 12.96 -14.48
N SER A 16 10.36 13.86 -13.83
CA SER A 16 10.89 13.63 -12.49
C SER A 16 9.79 13.45 -11.44
N LYS A 17 8.68 14.20 -11.53
CA LYS A 17 7.50 14.01 -10.67
C LYS A 17 6.81 12.67 -10.93
N ALA A 18 6.68 12.27 -12.19
CA ALA A 18 6.07 10.99 -12.56
C ALA A 18 6.91 9.82 -12.03
N ALA A 19 8.24 9.86 -12.22
CA ALA A 19 9.17 8.86 -11.70
C ALA A 19 9.14 8.78 -10.16
N TYR A 20 9.04 9.93 -9.48
CA TYR A 20 8.87 9.98 -8.03
C TYR A 20 7.56 9.32 -7.59
N GLN A 21 6.44 9.67 -8.23
CA GLN A 21 5.14 9.07 -7.91
C GLN A 21 5.11 7.57 -8.17
N GLN A 22 5.72 7.11 -9.25
CA GLN A 22 5.81 5.70 -9.57
C GLN A 22 6.58 4.93 -8.50
N ALA A 23 7.80 5.38 -8.15
CA ALA A 23 8.60 4.72 -7.12
C ALA A 23 7.92 4.75 -5.73
N ARG A 24 7.15 5.80 -5.42
CA ARG A 24 6.34 5.86 -4.20
C ARG A 24 5.24 4.79 -4.20
N ASN A 25 4.53 4.66 -5.31
CA ASN A 25 3.44 3.70 -5.45
C ASN A 25 3.96 2.25 -5.44
N GLU A 26 5.11 1.99 -6.06
CA GLU A 26 5.79 0.69 -6.00
C GLU A 26 6.18 0.34 -4.57
N TRP A 27 6.81 1.28 -3.84
CA TRP A 27 7.13 1.07 -2.43
C TRP A 27 5.90 0.79 -1.57
N ILE A 28 4.80 1.52 -1.77
CA ILE A 28 3.54 1.29 -1.04
C ILE A 28 3.00 -0.12 -1.32
N ARG A 29 3.07 -0.61 -2.56
CA ARG A 29 2.64 -1.97 -2.93
C ARG A 29 3.51 -3.02 -2.25
N ASP A 30 4.83 -2.90 -2.37
CA ASP A 30 5.77 -3.84 -1.75
C ASP A 30 5.59 -3.89 -0.23
N LYS A 31 5.39 -2.73 0.39
CA LYS A 31 5.16 -2.64 1.83
C LYS A 31 3.80 -3.22 2.23
N ALA A 32 2.76 -2.99 1.43
CA ALA A 32 1.45 -3.60 1.66
C ALA A 32 1.54 -5.13 1.58
N ASP A 33 2.28 -5.68 0.61
CA ASP A 33 2.52 -7.12 0.48
C ASP A 33 3.31 -7.69 1.66
N GLU A 34 4.31 -6.96 2.17
CA GLU A 34 5.02 -7.35 3.40
C GLU A 34 4.09 -7.36 4.62
N LEU A 35 3.20 -6.37 4.74
CA LEU A 35 2.23 -6.29 5.82
C LEU A 35 1.19 -7.41 5.72
N ALA A 36 0.71 -7.72 4.51
CA ALA A 36 -0.27 -8.78 4.25
C ALA A 36 0.22 -10.15 4.75
N LYS A 37 1.52 -10.47 4.60
CA LYS A 37 2.14 -11.71 5.11
C LYS A 37 2.06 -11.91 6.62
N LYS A 38 1.77 -10.85 7.39
CA LYS A 38 1.63 -10.92 8.85
C LYS A 38 0.20 -11.26 9.28
N TRP A 39 -0.74 -11.24 8.35
CA TRP A 39 -2.12 -11.63 8.59
C TRP A 39 -2.31 -13.12 8.26
N PRO A 40 -3.16 -13.84 9.01
CA PRO A 40 -3.46 -15.23 8.68
C PRO A 40 -4.21 -15.33 7.35
N GLU A 41 -3.89 -16.36 6.57
CA GLU A 41 -4.42 -16.53 5.21
C GLU A 41 -5.93 -16.82 5.16
N GLN A 42 -6.47 -17.46 6.20
CA GLN A 42 -7.88 -17.85 6.25
C GLN A 42 -8.51 -17.41 7.58
N LEU A 43 -9.74 -16.90 7.51
CA LEU A 43 -10.53 -16.57 8.70
C LEU A 43 -10.78 -17.77 9.62
N SER A 44 -10.78 -18.99 9.05
CA SER A 44 -10.90 -20.24 9.80
C SER A 44 -9.82 -20.37 10.89
N THR A 45 -8.66 -19.74 10.69
CA THR A 45 -7.57 -19.68 11.68
C THR A 45 -7.98 -18.92 12.95
N PHE A 46 -8.96 -18.02 12.87
CA PHE A 46 -9.53 -17.33 14.04
C PHE A 46 -10.70 -18.09 14.67
N ALA A 47 -11.18 -19.16 14.04
CA ALA A 47 -12.35 -19.87 14.53
C ALA A 47 -12.00 -20.60 15.84
N ASN A 48 -12.72 -20.24 16.91
CA ASN A 48 -12.60 -20.92 18.19
C ASN A 48 -13.42 -22.23 18.16
N PRO A 49 -12.80 -23.40 18.40
CA PRO A 49 -13.50 -24.70 18.37
C PRO A 49 -14.59 -24.84 19.43
N PHE A 50 -14.63 -23.96 20.44
CA PHE A 50 -15.64 -23.97 21.50
C PHE A 50 -16.86 -23.08 21.20
N LEU A 51 -16.85 -22.29 20.13
CA LEU A 51 -18.02 -21.54 19.68
C LEU A 51 -18.87 -22.44 18.78
N ARG A 52 -20.01 -22.92 19.33
CA ARG A 52 -20.97 -23.81 18.62
C ARG A 52 -21.66 -23.18 17.40
N VAL A 53 -21.59 -21.86 17.26
CA VAL A 53 -22.03 -21.13 16.07
C VAL A 53 -20.78 -20.55 15.46
N SER A 54 -20.25 -21.18 14.41
CA SER A 54 -19.25 -20.55 13.57
C SER A 54 -19.85 -19.25 13.05
N LEU A 55 -19.14 -18.13 13.20
CA LEU A 55 -19.55 -16.78 12.82
C LEU A 55 -19.76 -16.59 11.29
N GLY A 56 -20.08 -17.65 10.54
CA GLY A 56 -20.12 -17.65 9.08
C GLY A 56 -18.74 -17.60 8.42
N LEU A 57 -17.66 -17.58 9.20
CA LEU A 57 -16.27 -17.37 8.78
C LEU A 57 -15.66 -18.48 7.91
N TYR A 58 -16.47 -19.45 7.48
CA TYR A 58 -16.02 -20.55 6.60
C TYR A 58 -16.56 -20.41 5.19
N ASP A 59 -17.53 -19.52 4.96
CA ASP A 59 -18.07 -19.29 3.63
C ASP A 59 -17.08 -18.52 2.76
N ASP A 60 -17.08 -18.81 1.46
CA ASP A 60 -16.17 -18.21 0.49
C ASP A 60 -16.36 -16.68 0.45
N GLU A 61 -17.63 -16.21 0.52
CA GLU A 61 -17.95 -14.78 0.60
C GLU A 61 -17.29 -14.09 1.81
N SER A 62 -17.19 -14.80 2.94
CA SER A 62 -16.55 -14.26 4.15
C SER A 62 -15.03 -14.24 4.03
N GLN A 63 -14.43 -15.24 3.37
CA GLN A 63 -12.99 -15.25 3.09
C GLN A 63 -12.60 -14.13 2.12
N ASP A 64 -13.38 -13.94 1.06
CA ASP A 64 -13.15 -12.88 0.07
C ASP A 64 -13.25 -11.48 0.72
N ALA A 65 -14.30 -11.26 1.52
CA ALA A 65 -14.47 -10.00 2.25
C ALA A 65 -13.31 -9.74 3.23
N TYR A 66 -12.78 -10.80 3.84
CA TYR A 66 -11.61 -10.69 4.72
C TYR A 66 -10.33 -10.36 3.96
N ALA A 67 -10.08 -11.02 2.83
CA ALA A 67 -8.93 -10.72 1.98
C ALA A 67 -8.96 -9.25 1.53
N GLU A 68 -10.12 -8.76 1.08
CA GLU A 68 -10.32 -7.36 0.68
C GLU A 68 -10.09 -6.40 1.86
N MET A 69 -10.57 -6.75 3.06
CA MET A 69 -10.35 -5.95 4.26
C MET A 69 -8.86 -5.87 4.62
N VAL A 70 -8.15 -7.00 4.61
CA VAL A 70 -6.71 -7.06 4.91
C VAL A 70 -5.92 -6.24 3.90
N GLU A 71 -6.22 -6.38 2.61
CA GLU A 71 -5.58 -5.61 1.54
C GLU A 71 -5.76 -4.10 1.78
N LYS A 72 -7.00 -3.63 2.00
CA LYS A 72 -7.29 -2.22 2.26
C LYS A 72 -6.55 -1.68 3.48
N LEU A 73 -6.49 -2.46 4.56
CA LEU A 73 -5.77 -2.08 5.78
C LEU A 73 -4.26 -1.96 5.52
N CYS A 74 -3.68 -2.93 4.80
CA CYS A 74 -2.26 -2.94 4.48
C CYS A 74 -1.88 -1.76 3.58
N ILE A 75 -2.68 -1.47 2.54
CA ILE A 75 -2.47 -0.31 1.66
C ILE A 75 -2.60 1.01 2.43
N ALA A 76 -3.61 1.14 3.29
CA ALA A 76 -3.81 2.34 4.10
C ALA A 76 -2.63 2.58 5.06
N GLN A 77 -2.13 1.52 5.70
CA GLN A 77 -0.99 1.59 6.59
C GLN A 77 0.31 1.92 5.84
N ALA A 78 0.56 1.29 4.70
CA ALA A 78 1.71 1.58 3.85
C ALA A 78 1.67 3.03 3.34
N THR A 79 0.50 3.52 2.93
CA THR A 79 0.31 4.93 2.51
C THR A 79 0.63 5.90 3.63
N LYS A 80 0.18 5.61 4.87
CA LYS A 80 0.49 6.43 6.03
C LYS A 80 2.00 6.45 6.31
N GLN A 81 2.67 5.30 6.26
CA GLN A 81 4.11 5.23 6.44
C GLN A 81 4.89 5.99 5.36
N ALA A 82 4.41 5.96 4.11
CA ALA A 82 5.00 6.76 3.04
C ALA A 82 4.90 8.27 3.36
N ILE A 83 3.74 8.73 3.81
CA ILE A 83 3.53 10.14 4.22
C ILE A 83 4.42 10.51 5.41
N ASP A 84 4.50 9.64 6.43
CA ASP A 84 5.33 9.87 7.61
C ASP A 84 6.82 9.95 7.23
N ASN A 85 7.29 9.08 6.31
CA ASN A 85 8.66 9.11 5.78
C ASN A 85 8.95 10.39 4.98
N GLU A 86 8.01 10.83 4.14
CA GLU A 86 8.11 12.10 3.41
C GLU A 86 8.19 13.29 4.36
N TRP A 87 7.41 13.27 5.45
CA TRP A 87 7.41 14.34 6.45
C TRP A 87 8.71 14.39 7.25
N MET A 88 9.27 13.24 7.63
CA MET A 88 10.50 13.16 8.43
C MET A 88 11.77 13.42 7.64
N ASN A 89 11.87 12.93 6.40
CA ASN A 89 13.11 12.95 5.61
C ASN A 89 13.05 13.93 4.42
N GLY A 90 11.92 14.60 4.19
CA GLY A 90 11.73 15.51 3.05
C GLY A 90 11.60 14.82 1.69
N THR A 91 11.93 13.53 1.58
CA THR A 91 11.70 12.66 0.42
C THR A 91 11.41 11.22 0.87
N PHE A 92 10.65 10.42 0.10
CA PHE A 92 10.50 8.99 0.41
C PHE A 92 11.69 8.13 -0.05
N ARG A 93 12.60 8.67 -0.87
CA ARG A 93 13.70 7.93 -1.52
C ARG A 93 14.88 7.61 -0.60
N GLU A 94 15.05 8.33 0.51
CA GLU A 94 16.26 8.21 1.36
C GLU A 94 16.28 6.98 2.28
N VAL A 95 15.24 6.14 2.29
CA VAL A 95 15.13 4.99 3.21
C VAL A 95 14.95 3.64 2.49
N ALA A 96 15.31 3.57 1.21
CA ALA A 96 15.39 2.30 0.47
C ALA A 96 16.72 1.59 0.73
#